data_AF-A0A2P0QL64-F1
#
_entry.id   AF-A0A2P0QL64-F1
#
_cell.length_a   1.000
_cell.length_b   1.000
_cell.length_c   1.000
_cell.angle_alpha   90.00
_cell.angle_beta   90.00
_cell.angle_gamma   90.00
#
_symmetry.space_group_name_H-M   'P 1'
#
loop_
_entity.id
_entity.type
_entity.pdbx_description
1 polymer ?
#
loop_
_entity_poly.entity_id
_entity_poly.type
_entity_poly.pdbx_seq_one_letter_code
_entity_poly.pdbx_strand_id
1 'polypeptide(L)'
;VDGGLGAPHFIFTLLDPEVTKKLIIVDIVDFGAEPGSIAKFRIEDLPPGTYRDAHSWDLTEPLQRIKDQIDITVVGCQPKRVTDPEMEIGISDEVSQAIPKTVRIVLDIIGVDYGTTRQCLQEERQRGTPETCGSTKTS
;
A
#
# COMPACT_ATOMS: atom_id res chain seq x y z
N VAL A 1 -11.34 -8.90 -4.74
CA VAL A 1 -12.42 -8.33 -5.57
C VAL A 1 -11.79 -7.23 -6.39
N ASP A 2 -12.06 -7.17 -7.69
CA ASP A 2 -11.68 -6.01 -8.50
C ASP A 2 -12.84 -5.02 -8.49
N GLY A 3 -12.60 -3.83 -7.95
CA GLY A 3 -13.60 -2.77 -7.91
C GLY A 3 -13.37 -1.67 -8.94
N GLY A 4 -12.24 -1.70 -9.65
CA GLY A 4 -11.74 -0.56 -10.41
C GLY A 4 -11.99 0.77 -9.68
N LEU A 5 -12.41 1.77 -10.44
CA LEU A 5 -12.78 3.09 -9.92
C LEU A 5 -14.18 3.12 -9.27
N GLY A 6 -14.97 2.05 -9.39
CA GLY A 6 -16.34 1.94 -8.89
C GLY A 6 -16.46 1.37 -7.48
N ALA A 7 -15.36 0.92 -6.88
CA ALA A 7 -15.35 0.31 -5.55
C ALA A 7 -16.08 1.14 -4.46
N PRO A 8 -15.93 2.49 -4.39
CA PRO A 8 -16.65 3.29 -3.41
C PRO A 8 -18.17 3.12 -3.46
N HIS A 9 -18.73 3.09 -4.67
CA HIS A 9 -20.18 3.07 -4.85
C HIS A 9 -20.76 1.66 -4.87
N PHE A 10 -20.04 0.68 -5.40
CA PHE A 10 -20.56 -0.66 -5.65
C PHE A 10 -20.09 -1.74 -4.68
N ILE A 11 -18.99 -1.51 -3.95
CA ILE A 11 -18.44 -2.51 -3.03
C ILE A 11 -18.57 -2.03 -1.59
N PHE A 12 -18.04 -0.86 -1.26
CA PHE A 12 -17.96 -0.43 0.15
C PHE A 12 -19.34 -0.17 0.77
N THR A 13 -20.33 0.18 -0.04
CA THR A 13 -21.74 0.31 0.36
C THR A 13 -22.43 -1.02 0.68
N LEU A 14 -21.90 -2.15 0.19
CA LEU A 14 -22.47 -3.49 0.39
C LEU A 14 -21.83 -4.23 1.57
N LEU A 15 -20.79 -3.68 2.18
CA LEU A 15 -20.11 -4.32 3.30
C LEU A 15 -20.98 -4.28 4.54
N ASP A 16 -21.36 -5.46 5.02
CA ASP A 16 -22.04 -5.60 6.31
C ASP A 16 -20.99 -5.73 7.44
N PRO A 17 -20.92 -4.76 8.37
CA PRO A 17 -19.97 -4.79 9.48
C PRO A 17 -20.23 -5.92 10.50
N GLU A 18 -21.44 -6.47 10.54
CA GLU A 18 -21.75 -7.59 11.45
C GLU A 18 -20.98 -8.86 11.08
N VAL A 19 -20.75 -9.07 9.78
CA VAL A 19 -20.03 -10.25 9.27
C VAL A 19 -18.63 -9.94 8.73
N THR A 20 -18.39 -8.71 8.28
CA THR A 20 -17.10 -8.29 7.71
C THR A 20 -16.20 -7.74 8.81
N LYS A 21 -15.10 -8.43 9.12
CA LYS A 21 -14.19 -8.02 10.21
C LYS A 21 -12.96 -7.23 9.74
N LYS A 22 -12.55 -7.43 8.49
CA LYS A 22 -11.35 -6.80 7.93
C LYS A 22 -11.57 -6.45 6.46
N LEU A 23 -11.14 -5.27 6.06
CA LEU A 23 -11.08 -4.81 4.68
C LEU A 23 -9.64 -4.39 4.36
N ILE A 24 -9.04 -5.01 3.34
CA ILE A 24 -7.72 -4.64 2.84
C ILE A 24 -7.90 -4.06 1.45
N ILE A 25 -7.58 -2.78 1.29
CA ILE A 25 -7.64 -2.07 0.01
C ILE A 25 -6.23 -2.03 -0.58
N VAL A 26 -6.09 -2.38 -1.84
CA VAL A 26 -4.81 -2.30 -2.56
C VAL A 26 -5.01 -1.35 -3.73
N ASP A 27 -4.28 -0.24 -3.72
CA ASP A 27 -4.41 0.81 -4.73
C ASP A 27 -3.10 1.62 -4.87
N ILE A 28 -3.01 2.48 -5.87
CA ILE A 28 -1.97 3.50 -5.92
C ILE A 28 -2.29 4.63 -4.92
N VAL A 29 -1.26 5.13 -4.25
CA VAL A 29 -1.36 6.29 -3.36
C VAL A 29 -0.15 7.16 -3.63
N ASP A 30 -0.37 8.43 -3.95
CA ASP A 30 0.73 9.38 -4.06
C ASP A 30 1.04 9.95 -2.67
N PHE A 31 2.19 9.54 -2.12
CA PHE A 31 2.68 9.98 -0.82
C PHE A 31 4.10 10.56 -0.92
N GLY A 32 4.54 10.94 -2.13
CA GLY A 32 5.81 11.63 -2.38
C GLY A 32 7.06 10.77 -2.17
N ALA A 33 6.95 9.45 -2.19
CA ALA A 33 8.10 8.54 -2.13
C ALA A 33 8.64 8.19 -3.53
N GLU A 34 9.64 7.30 -3.57
CA GLU A 34 10.13 6.74 -4.83
C GLU A 34 9.07 5.83 -5.49
N PRO A 35 8.92 5.83 -6.82
CA PRO A 35 7.98 4.95 -7.53
C PRO A 35 8.13 3.48 -7.13
N GLY A 36 7.02 2.78 -6.94
CA GLY A 36 7.00 1.39 -6.47
C GLY A 36 7.19 1.22 -4.95
N SER A 37 7.43 2.30 -4.20
CA SER A 37 7.41 2.25 -2.74
C SER A 37 6.04 1.83 -2.23
N ILE A 38 6.01 0.96 -1.22
CA ILE A 38 4.76 0.45 -0.63
C ILE A 38 4.66 0.94 0.81
N ALA A 39 3.51 1.47 1.19
CA ALA A 39 3.20 1.88 2.54
C ALA A 39 1.80 1.37 2.96
N LYS A 40 1.62 1.24 4.28
CA LYS A 40 0.32 0.92 4.89
C LYS A 40 -0.26 2.19 5.46
N PHE A 41 -1.54 2.42 5.20
CA PHE A 41 -2.27 3.57 5.72
C PHE A 41 -3.53 3.09 6.42
N ARG A 42 -3.84 3.74 7.54
CA ARG A 42 -5.22 3.81 8.02
C ARG A 42 -5.98 4.85 7.22
N ILE A 43 -7.31 4.83 7.29
CA ILE A 43 -8.17 5.84 6.69
C ILE A 43 -7.80 7.27 7.13
N GLU A 44 -7.30 7.43 8.36
CA GLU A 44 -6.91 8.73 8.90
C GLU A 44 -5.52 9.21 8.45
N ASP A 45 -4.67 8.33 7.95
CA ASP A 45 -3.27 8.64 7.62
C ASP A 45 -3.10 9.19 6.19
N LEU A 46 -4.19 9.26 5.43
CA LEU A 46 -4.12 9.51 4.00
C LEU A 46 -4.03 11.00 3.70
N PRO A 47 -3.15 11.40 2.76
CA PRO A 47 -2.86 12.80 2.51
C PRO A 47 -4.11 13.56 2.04
N PRO A 48 -4.42 14.72 2.66
CA PRO A 48 -5.52 15.57 2.21
C PRO A 48 -5.17 16.26 0.89
N GLY A 49 -6.05 16.21 -0.11
CA GLY A 49 -5.95 17.04 -1.32
C GLY A 49 -5.00 16.55 -2.42
N THR A 50 -4.53 15.30 -2.39
CA THR A 50 -3.82 14.64 -3.51
C THR A 50 -4.83 14.28 -4.62
N TYR A 51 -5.22 15.33 -5.36
CA TYR A 51 -6.43 15.41 -6.18
C TYR A 51 -6.06 15.79 -7.62
N ARG A 52 -6.05 14.81 -8.53
CA ARG A 52 -6.08 15.05 -9.98
C ARG A 52 -6.86 14.01 -10.78
N ASP A 53 -7.61 13.13 -10.13
CA ASP A 53 -8.50 12.21 -10.84
C ASP A 53 -9.82 12.11 -10.08
N ALA A 54 -10.94 11.99 -10.80
CA ALA A 54 -12.31 11.99 -10.30
C ALA A 54 -12.64 10.81 -9.33
N HIS A 55 -11.60 10.07 -8.93
CA HIS A 55 -11.66 8.78 -8.28
C HIS A 55 -10.70 8.63 -7.09
N SER A 56 -10.00 9.70 -6.70
CA SER A 56 -9.09 9.68 -5.56
C SER A 56 -9.77 10.29 -4.32
N TRP A 57 -10.33 9.41 -3.48
CA TRP A 57 -10.71 9.66 -2.08
C TRP A 57 -12.10 10.21 -1.70
N ASP A 58 -13.10 10.18 -2.58
CA ASP A 58 -14.52 10.13 -2.12
C ASP A 58 -14.90 8.74 -1.54
N LEU A 59 -13.88 7.88 -1.36
CA LEU A 59 -13.87 6.74 -0.46
C LEU A 59 -14.32 7.09 0.95
N THR A 60 -14.12 8.35 1.37
CA THR A 60 -14.38 8.73 2.75
C THR A 60 -15.83 8.56 3.13
N GLU A 61 -16.83 8.91 2.32
CA GLU A 61 -18.19 8.84 2.87
C GLU A 61 -18.63 7.39 3.19
N PRO A 62 -18.46 6.40 2.29
CA PRO A 62 -18.79 5.01 2.61
C PRO A 62 -17.83 4.40 3.63
N LEU A 63 -16.51 4.61 3.50
CA LEU A 63 -15.54 4.02 4.42
C LEU A 63 -15.62 4.64 5.82
N GLN A 64 -15.88 5.96 5.95
CA GLN A 64 -16.02 6.63 7.25
C GLN A 64 -17.22 6.10 8.04
N ARG A 65 -18.29 5.66 7.36
CA ARG A 65 -19.45 5.04 8.04
C ARG A 65 -19.12 3.68 8.67
N ILE A 66 -18.13 2.98 8.13
CA ILE A 66 -17.80 1.60 8.54
C ILE A 66 -16.42 1.47 9.19
N LYS A 67 -15.58 2.52 9.18
CA LYS A 67 -14.18 2.47 9.67
C LYS A 67 -14.04 2.12 11.15
N ASP A 68 -15.06 2.43 11.96
CA ASP A 68 -15.04 2.13 13.40
C ASP A 68 -15.62 0.73 13.70
N GLN A 69 -16.17 0.04 12.69
CA GLN A 69 -16.81 -1.27 12.82
C GLN A 69 -16.04 -2.38 12.09
N ILE A 70 -15.28 -2.03 11.06
CA ILE A 70 -14.45 -2.93 10.25
C ILE A 70 -13.00 -2.47 10.38
N ASP A 71 -12.07 -3.41 10.55
CA ASP A 71 -10.63 -3.11 10.50
C ASP A 71 -10.19 -2.85 9.06
N ILE A 72 -9.98 -1.58 8.71
CA ILE A 72 -9.63 -1.15 7.35
C ILE A 72 -8.15 -0.83 7.26
N THR A 73 -7.45 -1.50 6.36
CA THR A 73 -6.05 -1.21 6.01
C THR A 73 -5.94 -0.92 4.51
N VAL A 74 -5.24 0.16 4.16
CA VAL A 74 -4.91 0.48 2.77
C VAL A 74 -3.43 0.15 2.55
N VAL A 75 -3.14 -0.68 1.56
CA VAL A 75 -1.78 -0.97 1.09
C VAL A 75 -1.56 -0.17 -0.19
N GLY A 76 -0.93 0.98 -0.04
CA GLY A 76 -0.70 1.93 -1.13
C GLY A 76 0.64 1.69 -1.83
N CYS A 77 0.64 1.74 -3.16
CA CYS A 77 1.86 1.76 -3.97
C CYS A 77 2.08 3.17 -4.55
N GLN A 78 3.28 3.73 -4.39
CA GLN A 78 3.64 5.01 -5.00
C GLN A 78 3.65 4.87 -6.53
N PRO A 79 2.81 5.64 -7.26
CA PRO A 79 2.85 5.63 -8.71
C PRO A 79 4.09 6.38 -9.22
N LYS A 80 4.58 6.01 -10.41
CA LYS A 80 5.57 6.82 -11.15
C LYS A 80 4.92 8.02 -11.85
N ARG A 81 3.77 7.77 -12.46
CA ARG A 81 2.91 8.74 -13.13
C ARG A 81 1.50 8.19 -13.20
N VAL A 82 0.53 9.08 -13.20
CA VAL A 82 -0.86 8.82 -13.56
C VAL A 82 -1.14 9.64 -14.80
N THR A 83 -1.65 9.01 -15.87
CA THR A 83 -1.87 9.67 -17.15
C THR A 83 -3.29 10.22 -17.26
N ASP A 84 -3.42 11.53 -17.40
CA ASP A 84 -4.66 12.28 -17.59
C ASP A 84 -4.32 13.54 -18.40
N PRO A 85 -5.05 13.90 -19.48
CA PRO A 85 -6.30 13.30 -20.00
C PRO A 85 -6.11 12.13 -20.98
N GLU A 86 -4.90 11.96 -21.51
CA GLU A 86 -4.59 10.89 -22.46
C GLU A 86 -4.22 9.63 -21.69
N MET A 87 -5.15 8.68 -21.65
CA MET A 87 -4.94 7.41 -20.97
C MET A 87 -3.95 6.53 -21.73
N GLU A 88 -2.90 6.10 -21.03
CA GLU A 88 -1.99 5.05 -21.50
C GLU A 88 -2.30 3.72 -20.79
N ILE A 89 -2.38 2.63 -21.55
CA ILE A 89 -2.53 1.29 -20.96
C ILE A 89 -1.16 0.80 -20.51
N GLY A 90 -1.04 0.46 -19.23
CA GLY A 90 0.13 -0.21 -18.67
C GLY A 90 0.48 0.30 -17.29
N ILE A 91 1.51 -0.32 -16.70
CA ILE A 91 2.12 0.11 -15.45
C ILE A 91 3.62 0.30 -15.67
N SER A 92 4.26 1.13 -14.87
CA SER A 92 5.72 1.27 -14.93
C SER A 92 6.40 0.03 -14.36
N ASP A 93 7.66 -0.19 -14.75
CA ASP A 93 8.45 -1.32 -14.27
C ASP A 93 8.57 -1.32 -12.74
N GLU A 94 8.70 -0.14 -12.12
CA GLU A 94 8.80 0.01 -10.66
C GLU A 94 7.53 -0.45 -9.95
N VAL A 95 6.35 -0.11 -10.49
CA VAL A 95 5.07 -0.56 -9.95
C VAL A 95 4.86 -2.05 -10.21
N SER A 96 5.24 -2.54 -11.40
CA SER A 96 5.18 -3.97 -11.73
C SER A 96 6.03 -4.81 -10.77
N GLN A 97 7.24 -4.35 -10.45
CA GLN A 97 8.15 -5.00 -9.49
C GLN A 97 7.65 -4.93 -8.05
N ALA A 98 6.78 -3.98 -7.71
CA ALA A 98 6.17 -3.86 -6.39
C ALA A 98 5.08 -4.91 -6.14
N ILE A 99 4.41 -5.42 -7.19
CA ILE A 99 3.27 -6.35 -7.07
C ILE A 99 3.58 -7.57 -6.19
N PRO A 100 4.68 -8.33 -6.41
CA PRO A 100 4.99 -9.48 -5.56
C PRO A 100 5.22 -9.11 -4.09
N LYS A 101 5.78 -7.93 -3.81
CA LYS A 101 5.98 -7.43 -2.44
C LYS A 101 4.64 -7.05 -1.80
N THR A 102 3.73 -6.42 -2.54
CA THR A 102 2.37 -6.11 -2.10
C THR A 102 1.60 -7.38 -1.74
N VAL A 103 1.67 -8.43 -2.57
CA VAL A 103 1.01 -9.72 -2.28
C VAL A 103 1.50 -10.30 -0.96
N ARG A 104 2.81 -10.30 -0.71
CA ARG A 104 3.38 -10.78 0.56
C ARG A 104 2.88 -9.96 1.75
N ILE A 105 2.85 -8.64 1.63
CA ILE A 105 2.33 -7.76 2.68
C ILE A 105 0.87 -8.09 3.00
N VAL A 106 0.03 -8.35 1.99
CA VAL A 106 -1.37 -8.73 2.20
C VAL A 106 -1.47 -10.11 2.88
N LEU A 107 -0.67 -11.09 2.44
CA LEU A 107 -0.60 -12.42 3.06
C LEU A 107 -0.18 -12.35 4.53
N ASP A 108 0.78 -11.48 4.86
CA ASP A 108 1.21 -11.24 6.23
C ASP A 108 0.07 -10.61 7.07
N ILE A 109 -0.69 -9.66 6.50
CA ILE A 109 -1.83 -9.01 7.20
C ILE A 109 -2.94 -10.02 7.51
N ILE A 110 -3.22 -10.97 6.61
CA ILE A 110 -4.23 -12.01 6.85
C ILE A 110 -3.72 -13.13 7.77
N GLY A 111 -2.43 -13.11 8.16
CA GLY A 111 -1.83 -14.08 9.07
C GLY A 111 -1.54 -15.43 8.41
N VAL A 112 -1.37 -15.48 7.08
CA VAL A 112 -1.00 -16.71 6.38
C VAL A 112 0.52 -16.81 6.32
N ASP A 113 1.10 -17.78 7.03
CA ASP A 113 2.53 -18.08 6.95
C ASP A 113 2.81 -18.94 5.70
N TYR A 114 3.07 -18.29 4.57
CA TYR A 114 3.75 -18.95 3.45
C TYR A 114 5.24 -19.06 3.84
N GLY A 115 5.80 -20.27 3.83
CA GLY A 115 7.11 -20.67 4.40
C GLY A 115 8.40 -19.94 3.95
N THR A 116 8.31 -18.68 3.54
CA THR A 116 9.39 -17.78 3.12
C THR A 116 9.57 -16.59 4.07
N THR A 117 8.69 -16.40 5.08
CA THR A 117 8.67 -15.24 5.99
C THR A 117 9.97 -15.03 6.80
N ARG A 118 10.85 -16.04 6.88
CA ARG A 118 12.07 -15.95 7.71
C ARG A 118 13.31 -15.32 7.06
N GLN A 119 13.40 -15.21 5.73
CA GLN A 119 14.67 -14.78 5.11
C GLN A 119 14.80 -13.26 4.90
N CYS A 120 13.70 -12.51 4.76
CA CYS A 120 13.79 -11.08 4.37
C CYS A 120 14.06 -10.11 5.55
N LEU A 121 13.52 -10.37 6.74
CA LEU A 121 13.76 -9.53 7.93
C LEU A 121 15.24 -9.51 8.36
N GLN A 122 16.02 -10.53 8.00
CA GLN A 122 17.47 -10.57 8.22
C GLN A 122 18.24 -9.69 7.22
N GLU A 123 17.76 -9.56 5.98
CA GLU A 123 18.45 -8.79 4.93
C GLU A 123 18.33 -7.28 5.15
N GLU A 124 17.17 -6.76 5.57
CA GLU A 124 17.03 -5.33 5.87
C GLU A 124 17.78 -4.90 7.14
N ARG A 125 17.98 -5.81 8.10
CA ARG A 125 18.79 -5.53 9.31
C ARG A 125 20.29 -5.48 9.01
N GLN A 126 20.76 -6.17 7.97
CA GLN A 126 22.19 -6.26 7.64
C GLN A 126 22.66 -5.13 6.70
N ARG A 127 21.76 -4.51 5.93
CA ARG A 127 22.11 -3.37 5.05
C ARG A 127 22.30 -2.02 5.78
N GLY A 128 22.00 -1.95 7.08
CA GLY A 128 21.98 -0.70 7.86
C GLY A 128 23.25 -0.35 8.65
N THR A 129 24.35 -1.10 8.56
CA THR A 129 25.57 -0.80 9.33
C THR A 129 26.73 -0.45 8.38
N PRO A 130 27.15 0.82 8.28
CA PRO A 130 28.42 1.15 7.65
C PRO A 130 29.53 0.81 8.64
N GLU A 131 30.36 -0.19 8.32
CA GLU A 131 31.61 -0.44 9.04
C GLU A 131 32.55 0.74 8.84
N THR A 132 32.67 1.59 9.86
CA THR A 132 33.74 2.57 9.97
C THR A 132 34.94 1.88 10.62
N CYS A 133 35.82 1.28 9.82
CA CYS A 133 37.10 0.80 10.33
C CYS A 133 38.13 1.95 10.26
N GLY A 134 38.23 2.68 11.37
CA GLY A 134 39.22 3.72 11.59
C GLY A 134 40.64 3.18 11.64
N SER A 135 41.55 3.89 10.98
CA SER A 135 43.00 3.68 11.09
C SER A 135 43.47 3.87 12.53
N THR A 136 44.27 2.93 13.05
CA THR A 136 45.15 3.23 14.19
C THR A 136 46.52 2.59 13.99
N LYS A 137 47.55 3.42 14.12
CA LYS A 137 48.98 3.12 14.05
C LYS A 137 49.51 2.47 15.34
N THR A 138 50.76 2.00 15.25
CA THR A 138 51.79 1.77 16.30
C THR A 138 51.60 0.53 17.18
N SER A 139 52.62 -0.28 17.48
CA SER A 139 54.07 -0.03 17.60
C SER A 139 54.93 -1.17 17.06
#